data_AF-A0A9C6WNI8-F1
#
_entry.id   AF-A0A9C6WNI8-F1
#
_cell.length_a   1.000
_cell.length_b   1.000
_cell.length_c   1.000
_cell.angle_alpha   90.00
_cell.angle_beta   90.00
_cell.angle_gamma   90.00
#
_symmetry.space_group_name_H-M   'P 1'
#
loop_
_entity.id
_entity.type
_entity.pdbx_description
1 polymer ?
#
loop_
_entity_poly.entity_id
_entity_poly.type
_entity_poly.pdbx_seq_one_letter_code
_entity_poly.pdbx_strand_id
1 'polypeptide(L)'
;MLTCDYPVPPNRYNKRMEEHLRFTGFYHVAQIGVVKCQKALVNALDERWHPNTHIFYFPVGKCDVTLEDVAMILGLPTDGLPVTGMTLNSFKTLEAECLHQFEVAPKKSDRRGSCIKLTLLRDLKERLQLTDENSIHVYVKCHIMLLIGTILFGDKSGASVHWKFLPLLRDFASIGQYSWGSACIEHLYRALCRASRFDCKKIDGPLTLLLGWAWIRLPYLAPAPRESRSFSLANSHIKWCNWERGDRVYRYLKLAHLRKALDDLQEGQFVWVSSAVDCVDTNIIPADIYMHLVVWSATVPLVSFECIEWHATDRFRRQFDFVQGVPHQERNLDKAHGEVLTGPKNLNWDTATTHLFWVMQWTNRYNHVLTELPMAPQHPLDIYRYWYHSKYGYHLNLSDLVVQEDVEGN
;
A
#
# COMPACT_ATOMS: atom_id res chain seq x y z
N MET A 1 9.51 -19.84 -1.64
CA MET A 1 9.69 -18.81 -0.58
C MET A 1 10.17 -17.48 -1.17
N LEU A 2 9.41 -16.39 -1.02
CA LEU A 2 9.72 -15.06 -1.57
C LEU A 2 10.84 -14.38 -0.78
N THR A 3 11.79 -13.72 -1.43
CA THR A 3 12.83 -12.91 -0.77
C THR A 3 12.42 -11.44 -0.66
N CYS A 4 12.75 -10.80 0.47
CA CYS A 4 12.37 -9.42 0.79
C CYS A 4 13.50 -8.72 1.57
N ASP A 5 14.52 -8.24 0.87
CA ASP A 5 15.68 -7.58 1.48
C ASP A 5 15.84 -6.16 0.95
N TYR A 6 15.40 -5.14 1.69
CA TYR A 6 15.72 -3.74 1.39
C TYR A 6 15.92 -2.90 2.66
N PRO A 7 17.10 -2.93 3.30
CA PRO A 7 17.48 -1.88 4.22
C PRO A 7 17.95 -0.66 3.41
N VAL A 8 17.02 0.12 2.85
CA VAL A 8 17.36 1.48 2.39
C VAL A 8 17.31 2.39 3.62
N PRO A 9 18.39 3.12 3.98
CA PRO A 9 18.36 4.04 5.11
C PRO A 9 17.24 5.07 4.93
N PRO A 10 16.62 5.56 6.02
CA PRO A 10 15.49 6.47 5.90
C PRO A 10 16.03 7.77 5.29
N ASN A 11 15.48 8.18 4.15
CA ASN A 11 15.86 9.43 3.49
C ASN A 11 15.32 10.61 4.32
N ARG A 12 15.99 10.96 5.42
CA ARG A 12 15.58 12.08 6.28
C ARG A 12 15.40 13.36 5.47
N TYR A 13 14.34 14.11 5.76
CA TYR A 13 14.10 15.41 5.15
C TYR A 13 14.54 16.56 6.06
N ASN A 14 14.82 17.72 5.47
CA ASN A 14 15.08 18.95 6.19
C ASN A 14 13.76 19.48 6.79
N LYS A 15 13.70 19.68 8.10
CA LYS A 15 12.50 20.15 8.82
C LYS A 15 11.87 21.43 8.25
N ARG A 16 12.66 22.28 7.58
CA ARG A 16 12.12 23.46 6.88
C ARG A 16 11.10 23.11 5.77
N MET A 17 11.08 21.86 5.32
CA MET A 17 10.23 21.38 4.23
C MET A 17 8.91 20.75 4.72
N GLU A 18 8.65 20.75 6.03
CA GLU A 18 7.45 20.12 6.61
C GLU A 18 6.16 20.67 6.01
N GLU A 19 6.02 22.00 5.92
CA GLU A 19 4.83 22.65 5.36
C GLU A 19 4.60 22.27 3.89
N HIS A 20 5.67 22.21 3.10
CA HIS A 20 5.61 21.80 1.70
C HIS A 20 5.26 20.31 1.54
N LEU A 21 5.74 19.47 2.45
CA LEU A 21 5.36 18.05 2.47
C LEU A 21 3.91 17.85 2.94
N ARG A 22 3.40 18.69 3.85
CA ARG A 22 1.99 18.65 4.26
C ARG A 22 1.09 19.08 3.10
N PHE A 23 1.45 20.17 2.43
CA PHE A 23 0.74 20.68 1.27
C PHE A 23 0.63 19.64 0.13
N THR A 24 1.66 18.82 -0.06
CA THR A 24 1.66 17.76 -1.07
C THR A 24 1.02 16.44 -0.60
N GLY A 25 0.63 16.32 0.68
CA GLY A 25 0.07 15.09 1.24
C GLY A 25 1.09 13.98 1.53
N PHE A 26 2.39 14.28 1.52
CA PHE A 26 3.48 13.31 1.75
C PHE A 26 4.16 13.44 3.12
N TYR A 27 3.73 14.36 3.96
CA TYR A 27 4.37 14.63 5.25
C TYR A 27 4.43 13.41 6.18
N HIS A 28 3.31 12.71 6.37
CA HIS A 28 3.25 11.59 7.31
C HIS A 28 4.09 10.40 6.84
N VAL A 29 3.97 10.02 5.56
CA VAL A 29 4.81 8.96 4.96
C VAL A 29 6.30 9.32 4.98
N ALA A 30 6.65 10.61 4.85
CA ALA A 30 8.04 11.06 4.93
C ALA A 30 8.69 10.84 6.31
N GLN A 31 7.88 10.66 7.35
CA GLN A 31 8.34 10.38 8.71
C GLN A 31 8.55 8.88 8.98
N ILE A 32 8.07 8.02 8.09
CA ILE A 32 8.17 6.58 8.27
C ILE A 32 9.64 6.16 8.18
N GLY A 33 10.10 5.51 9.25
CA GLY A 33 11.43 4.95 9.35
C GLY A 33 11.61 3.69 8.48
N VAL A 34 12.80 3.09 8.57
CA VAL A 34 13.07 1.84 7.84
C VAL A 34 12.32 0.69 8.49
N VAL A 35 11.35 0.14 7.76
CA VAL A 35 10.71 -1.13 8.13
C VAL A 35 11.51 -2.27 7.52
N LYS A 36 12.22 -3.03 8.37
CA LYS A 36 12.86 -4.27 7.90
C LYS A 36 11.76 -5.29 7.70
N CYS A 37 11.64 -5.72 6.45
CA CYS A 37 10.69 -6.71 6.03
C CYS A 37 10.90 -8.04 6.78
N GLN A 38 9.85 -8.55 7.44
CA GLN A 38 9.86 -9.90 7.98
C GLN A 38 9.40 -10.87 6.88
N LYS A 39 10.37 -11.46 6.17
CA LYS A 39 10.11 -12.41 5.08
C LYS A 39 9.08 -13.48 5.45
N ALA A 40 9.15 -14.05 6.65
CA ALA A 40 8.23 -15.10 7.09
C ALA A 40 6.78 -14.62 7.16
N LEU A 41 6.52 -13.41 7.67
CA LEU A 41 5.17 -12.85 7.79
C LEU A 41 4.60 -12.48 6.42
N VAL A 42 5.40 -11.87 5.55
CA VAL A 42 4.94 -11.57 4.19
C VAL A 42 4.56 -12.84 3.43
N ASN A 43 5.37 -13.91 3.52
CA ASN A 43 5.00 -15.20 2.90
C ASN A 43 3.73 -15.80 3.53
N ALA A 44 3.60 -15.76 4.87
CA ALA A 44 2.42 -16.29 5.54
C ALA A 44 1.13 -15.54 5.16
N LEU A 45 1.22 -14.22 4.95
CA LEU A 45 0.08 -13.41 4.50
C LEU A 45 -0.22 -13.62 3.01
N ASP A 46 0.81 -13.70 2.16
CA ASP A 46 0.67 -13.99 0.72
C ASP A 46 -0.06 -15.32 0.48
N GLU A 47 0.18 -16.33 1.31
CA GLU A 47 -0.56 -17.60 1.27
C GLU A 47 -2.05 -17.49 1.61
N ARG A 48 -2.45 -16.42 2.31
CA ARG A 48 -3.87 -16.10 2.60
C ARG A 48 -4.49 -15.23 1.52
N TRP A 49 -3.70 -14.67 0.61
CA TRP A 49 -4.17 -13.79 -0.44
C TRP A 49 -4.88 -14.56 -1.54
N HIS A 50 -6.10 -14.16 -1.88
CA HIS A 50 -6.87 -14.77 -2.94
C HIS A 50 -6.92 -13.86 -4.19
N PRO A 51 -6.15 -14.15 -5.25
CA PRO A 51 -5.93 -13.23 -6.37
C PRO A 51 -7.19 -12.92 -7.19
N ASN A 52 -8.16 -13.84 -7.26
CA ASN A 52 -9.41 -13.57 -8.00
C ASN A 52 -10.32 -12.56 -7.30
N THR A 53 -10.18 -12.39 -5.98
CA THR A 53 -11.04 -11.51 -5.18
C THR A 53 -10.33 -10.29 -4.62
N HIS A 54 -9.00 -10.27 -4.67
CA HIS A 54 -8.14 -9.28 -4.00
C HIS A 54 -8.45 -9.15 -2.51
N ILE A 55 -8.50 -10.28 -1.79
CA ILE A 55 -8.90 -10.32 -0.38
C ILE A 55 -8.10 -11.41 0.33
N PHE A 56 -7.78 -11.19 1.61
CA PHE A 56 -7.21 -12.20 2.50
C PHE A 56 -8.28 -13.09 3.14
N TYR A 57 -8.04 -14.39 3.15
CA TYR A 57 -8.95 -15.39 3.72
C TYR A 57 -8.35 -15.91 5.02
N PHE A 58 -9.02 -15.63 6.13
CA PHE A 58 -8.66 -16.12 7.46
C PHE A 58 -9.79 -16.97 8.05
N PRO A 59 -9.52 -17.83 9.06
CA PRO A 59 -10.55 -18.61 9.74
C PRO A 59 -11.77 -17.80 10.21
N VAL A 60 -11.54 -16.55 10.63
CA VAL A 60 -12.54 -15.62 11.16
C VAL A 60 -13.35 -14.87 10.09
N GLY A 61 -12.95 -14.98 8.82
CA GLY A 61 -13.62 -14.35 7.69
C GLY A 61 -12.69 -13.66 6.70
N LYS A 62 -13.31 -12.96 5.76
CA LYS A 62 -12.65 -12.16 4.73
C LYS A 62 -12.25 -10.79 5.28
N CYS A 63 -11.03 -10.36 5.01
CA CYS A 63 -10.55 -9.00 5.30
C CYS A 63 -9.47 -8.57 4.32
N ASP A 64 -9.13 -7.29 4.35
CA ASP A 64 -8.17 -6.70 3.44
C ASP A 64 -7.53 -5.40 3.97
N VAL A 65 -6.49 -4.94 3.30
CA VAL A 65 -5.95 -3.58 3.46
C VAL A 65 -6.91 -2.58 2.83
N THR A 66 -7.37 -1.63 3.63
CA THR A 66 -8.39 -0.64 3.25
C THR A 66 -7.83 0.75 3.04
N LEU A 67 -8.62 1.64 2.45
CA LEU A 67 -8.27 3.07 2.37
C LEU A 67 -8.10 3.69 3.77
N GLU A 68 -8.89 3.25 4.76
CA GLU A 68 -8.67 3.61 6.16
C GLU A 68 -7.27 3.23 6.62
N ASP A 69 -6.84 1.99 6.37
CA ASP A 69 -5.52 1.51 6.79
C ASP A 69 -4.40 2.35 6.15
N VAL A 70 -4.53 2.70 4.86
CA VAL A 70 -3.53 3.55 4.19
C VAL A 70 -3.46 4.94 4.79
N ALA A 71 -4.61 5.56 5.02
CA ALA A 71 -4.67 6.87 5.63
C ALA A 71 -4.08 6.85 7.04
N MET A 72 -4.36 5.81 7.84
CA MET A 72 -3.87 5.71 9.21
C MET A 72 -2.39 5.32 9.31
N ILE A 73 -1.91 4.43 8.43
CA ILE A 73 -0.52 3.92 8.46
C ILE A 73 0.44 4.86 7.74
N LEU A 74 0.06 5.33 6.54
CA LEU A 74 0.93 6.12 5.67
C LEU A 74 0.60 7.61 5.69
N GLY A 75 -0.61 7.99 6.11
CA GLY A 75 -1.07 9.38 6.06
C GLY A 75 -1.08 9.96 4.65
N LEU A 76 -1.36 9.12 3.66
CA LEU A 76 -1.52 9.53 2.27
C LEU A 76 -2.97 9.93 1.99
N PRO A 77 -3.21 10.88 1.05
CA PRO A 77 -4.55 11.21 0.59
C PRO A 77 -5.18 9.98 -0.10
N THR A 78 -6.36 9.58 0.38
CA THR A 78 -7.12 8.44 -0.17
C THR A 78 -8.32 8.88 -1.00
N ASP A 79 -8.65 10.16 -0.98
CA ASP A 79 -9.65 10.79 -1.84
C ASP A 79 -8.98 11.71 -2.86
N GLY A 80 -9.64 11.95 -3.99
CA GLY A 80 -9.16 12.86 -5.04
C GLY A 80 -9.03 12.20 -6.42
N LEU A 81 -8.19 12.79 -7.26
CA LEU A 81 -7.96 12.34 -8.64
C LEU A 81 -7.24 10.98 -8.65
N PRO A 82 -7.57 10.06 -9.57
CA PRO A 82 -6.82 8.83 -9.72
C PRO A 82 -5.37 9.12 -10.13
N VAL A 83 -4.41 8.31 -9.67
CA VAL A 83 -2.97 8.48 -9.99
C VAL A 83 -2.71 7.96 -11.40
N THR A 84 -3.13 8.72 -12.40
CA THR A 84 -3.06 8.35 -13.81
C THR A 84 -2.77 9.57 -14.67
N GLY A 85 -2.40 9.34 -15.93
CA GLY A 85 -2.11 10.43 -16.86
C GLY A 85 -1.19 10.02 -18.01
N MET A 86 -0.49 11.02 -18.55
CA MET A 86 0.39 10.83 -19.69
C MET A 86 1.64 10.02 -19.32
N THR A 87 1.90 8.93 -20.05
CA THR A 87 3.17 8.22 -19.98
C THR A 87 4.16 8.73 -21.02
N LEU A 88 5.34 9.15 -20.56
CA LEU A 88 6.40 9.68 -21.42
C LEU A 88 6.84 8.64 -22.47
N ASN A 89 7.13 9.13 -23.68
CA ASN A 89 7.26 8.33 -24.90
C ASN A 89 8.70 8.04 -25.33
N SER A 90 9.70 8.69 -24.72
CA SER A 90 11.09 8.51 -25.09
C SER A 90 12.04 8.93 -23.97
N PHE A 91 13.26 8.42 -24.03
CA PHE A 91 14.35 8.88 -23.15
C PHE A 91 14.67 10.36 -23.32
N LYS A 92 14.48 10.94 -24.51
CA LYS A 92 14.68 12.39 -24.71
C LYS A 92 13.63 13.21 -23.97
N THR A 93 12.38 12.75 -24.02
CA THR A 93 11.26 13.39 -23.31
C THR A 93 11.46 13.28 -21.80
N LEU A 94 11.96 12.14 -21.32
CA LEU A 94 12.38 11.99 -19.92
C LEU A 94 13.48 12.99 -19.54
N GLU A 95 14.54 13.08 -20.34
CA GLU A 95 15.67 13.98 -20.07
C GLU A 95 15.19 15.43 -20.01
N ALA A 96 14.33 15.83 -20.94
CA ALA A 96 13.71 17.15 -20.96
C ALA A 96 12.82 17.39 -19.72
N GLU A 97 12.00 16.41 -19.33
CA GLU A 97 11.14 16.53 -18.14
C GLU A 97 11.97 16.63 -16.85
N CYS A 98 13.03 15.83 -16.73
CA CYS A 98 13.93 15.89 -15.58
C CYS A 98 14.71 17.21 -15.56
N LEU A 99 15.18 17.69 -16.72
CA LEU A 99 15.83 18.99 -16.81
C LEU A 99 14.87 20.12 -16.41
N HIS A 100 13.60 20.03 -16.80
CA HIS A 100 12.59 21.02 -16.43
C HIS A 100 12.22 20.98 -14.94
N GLN A 101 12.04 19.78 -14.36
CA GLN A 101 11.57 19.64 -12.97
C GLN A 101 12.68 19.60 -11.92
N PHE A 102 13.90 19.22 -12.31
CA PHE A 102 15.02 18.98 -11.41
C PHE A 102 16.30 19.72 -11.80
N GLU A 103 16.29 20.46 -12.90
CA GLU A 103 17.45 21.17 -13.47
C GLU A 103 18.61 20.25 -13.86
N VAL A 104 18.41 18.93 -13.80
CA VAL A 104 19.40 17.91 -14.11
C VAL A 104 18.79 16.85 -15.00
N ALA A 105 19.40 16.66 -16.17
CA ALA A 105 19.08 15.54 -17.05
C ALA A 105 19.82 14.26 -16.57
N PRO A 106 19.13 13.12 -16.39
CA PRO A 106 19.76 11.87 -16.00
C PRO A 106 20.71 11.38 -17.10
N LYS A 107 21.89 10.86 -16.75
CA LYS A 107 22.79 10.20 -17.72
C LYS A 107 22.26 8.80 -18.07
N LYS A 108 22.83 8.16 -19.09
CA LYS A 108 22.51 6.75 -19.41
C LYS A 108 22.81 5.82 -18.23
N SER A 109 23.86 6.11 -17.46
CA SER A 109 24.23 5.37 -16.24
C SER A 109 23.19 5.48 -15.13
N ASP A 110 22.36 6.53 -15.14
CA ASP A 110 21.43 6.86 -14.06
C ASP A 110 20.04 6.28 -14.31
N ARG A 111 19.91 5.51 -15.38
CA ARG A 111 18.66 4.92 -15.84
C ARG A 111 18.75 3.39 -15.84
N ARG A 112 17.61 2.75 -15.62
CA ARG A 112 17.44 1.30 -15.74
C ARG A 112 16.09 1.02 -16.39
N GLY A 113 16.08 0.78 -17.70
CA GLY A 113 14.84 0.69 -18.46
C GLY A 113 14.01 1.98 -18.33
N SER A 114 12.75 1.85 -17.92
CA SER A 114 11.82 2.97 -17.67
C SER A 114 11.94 3.60 -16.26
N CYS A 115 13.01 3.29 -15.53
CA CYS A 115 13.22 3.76 -14.17
C CYS A 115 14.45 4.67 -14.04
N ILE A 116 14.36 5.64 -13.13
CA ILE A 116 15.45 6.51 -12.70
C ILE A 116 16.06 5.93 -11.43
N LYS A 117 17.39 5.89 -11.32
CA LYS A 117 18.07 5.44 -10.11
C LYS A 117 17.81 6.39 -8.94
N LEU A 118 17.51 5.83 -7.78
CA LEU A 118 17.29 6.59 -6.54
C LEU A 118 18.57 7.29 -6.06
N THR A 119 19.75 6.78 -6.41
CA THR A 119 21.03 7.42 -6.10
C THR A 119 21.11 8.80 -6.74
N LEU A 120 20.69 8.96 -8.01
CA LEU A 120 20.68 10.26 -8.67
C LEU A 120 19.81 11.28 -7.92
N LEU A 121 18.61 10.87 -7.52
CA LEU A 121 17.66 11.73 -6.80
C LEU A 121 18.18 12.09 -5.40
N ARG A 122 18.86 11.16 -4.72
CA ARG A 122 19.50 11.41 -3.43
C ARG A 122 20.65 12.40 -3.56
N ASP A 123 21.55 12.17 -4.52
CA ASP A 123 22.70 13.04 -4.77
C ASP A 123 22.25 14.45 -5.18
N LEU A 124 21.17 14.57 -5.96
CA LEU A 124 20.57 15.85 -6.29
C LEU A 124 20.03 16.53 -5.03
N LYS A 125 19.16 15.84 -4.29
CA LYS A 125 18.56 16.36 -3.04
C LYS A 125 19.61 16.85 -2.04
N GLU A 126 20.72 16.13 -1.88
CA GLU A 126 21.80 16.49 -0.95
C GLU A 126 22.65 17.69 -1.39
N ARG A 127 22.70 17.98 -2.70
CA ARG A 127 23.47 19.11 -3.25
C ARG A 127 22.68 20.43 -3.33
N LEU A 128 21.35 20.37 -3.25
CA LEU A 128 20.50 21.56 -3.37
C LEU A 128 20.74 22.54 -2.23
N GLN A 129 21.02 23.79 -2.60
CA GLN A 129 21.00 24.91 -1.68
C GLN A 129 19.56 25.43 -1.62
N LEU A 130 18.93 25.38 -0.45
CA LEU A 130 17.52 25.76 -0.25
C LEU A 130 17.38 27.29 -0.12
N THR A 131 17.67 28.00 -1.20
CA THR A 131 17.75 29.48 -1.24
C THR A 131 16.48 30.16 -1.73
N ASP A 132 15.73 29.50 -2.60
CA ASP A 132 14.55 30.05 -3.29
C ASP A 132 13.43 29.01 -3.42
N GLU A 133 12.21 29.44 -3.75
CA GLU A 133 11.04 28.55 -3.85
C GLU A 133 11.23 27.42 -4.86
N ASN A 134 11.92 27.67 -5.98
CA ASN A 134 12.14 26.64 -6.98
C ASN A 134 13.09 25.56 -6.45
N SER A 135 14.18 25.93 -5.78
CA SER A 135 15.08 24.97 -5.10
C SER A 135 14.35 24.12 -4.05
N ILE A 136 13.38 24.70 -3.35
CA ILE A 136 12.53 24.02 -2.36
C ILE A 136 11.60 23.02 -3.06
N HIS A 137 10.92 23.43 -4.14
CA HIS A 137 10.06 22.54 -4.91
C HIS A 137 10.85 21.37 -5.50
N VAL A 138 12.03 21.62 -6.08
CA VAL A 138 12.92 20.57 -6.61
C VAL A 138 13.29 19.58 -5.49
N TYR A 139 13.67 20.08 -4.31
CA TYR A 139 13.98 19.25 -3.15
C TYR A 139 12.80 18.36 -2.75
N VAL A 140 11.60 18.93 -2.63
CA VAL A 140 10.40 18.21 -2.21
C VAL A 140 10.01 17.17 -3.25
N LYS A 141 10.03 17.50 -4.54
CA LYS A 141 9.77 16.56 -5.64
C LYS A 141 10.77 15.41 -5.64
N CYS A 142 12.06 15.68 -5.41
CA CYS A 142 13.07 14.62 -5.25
C CYS A 142 12.73 13.72 -4.06
N HIS A 143 12.34 14.31 -2.92
CA HIS A 143 11.98 13.54 -1.74
C HIS A 143 10.73 12.66 -1.96
N ILE A 144 9.70 13.18 -2.63
CA ILE A 144 8.51 12.43 -3.01
C ILE A 144 8.87 11.27 -3.95
N MET A 145 9.68 11.51 -4.98
CA MET A 145 10.13 10.44 -5.88
C MET A 145 10.93 9.35 -5.14
N LEU A 146 11.72 9.73 -4.12
CA LEU A 146 12.41 8.78 -3.25
C LEU A 146 11.41 7.94 -2.44
N LEU A 147 10.35 8.55 -1.87
CA LEU A 147 9.30 7.83 -1.13
C LEU A 147 8.51 6.89 -2.05
N ILE A 148 8.15 7.36 -3.24
CA ILE A 148 7.51 6.58 -4.31
C ILE A 148 8.37 5.36 -4.64
N GLY A 149 9.68 5.51 -4.86
CA GLY A 149 10.56 4.41 -5.23
C GLY A 149 11.04 3.50 -4.10
N THR A 150 10.70 3.80 -2.84
CA THR A 150 11.18 3.01 -1.69
C THR A 150 10.04 2.45 -0.84
N ILE A 151 9.14 3.30 -0.36
CA ILE A 151 8.08 2.92 0.59
C ILE A 151 6.79 2.53 -0.13
N LEU A 152 6.44 3.24 -1.20
CA LEU A 152 5.11 3.11 -1.83
C LEU A 152 5.09 2.13 -3.01
N PHE A 153 6.00 2.30 -3.95
CA PHE A 153 6.02 1.59 -5.24
C PHE A 153 7.39 1.00 -5.53
N GLY A 154 8.09 0.58 -4.47
CA GLY A 154 9.43 0.02 -4.57
C GLY A 154 9.44 -1.22 -5.46
N ASP A 155 10.36 -1.23 -6.43
CA ASP A 155 10.58 -2.39 -7.29
C ASP A 155 11.41 -3.48 -6.57
N LYS A 156 11.59 -4.64 -7.21
CA LYS A 156 12.40 -5.77 -6.71
C LYS A 156 13.90 -5.47 -6.55
N SER A 157 14.35 -4.24 -6.81
CA SER A 157 15.72 -3.80 -6.59
C SER A 157 15.83 -2.76 -5.48
N GLY A 158 14.72 -2.08 -5.12
CA GLY A 158 14.72 -0.97 -4.16
C GLY A 158 15.67 0.17 -4.53
N ALA A 159 16.09 0.23 -5.80
CA ALA A 159 17.19 1.09 -6.26
C ALA A 159 16.76 2.06 -7.36
N SER A 160 15.54 1.93 -7.88
CA SER A 160 15.01 2.81 -8.92
C SER A 160 13.52 3.08 -8.76
N VAL A 161 13.06 4.18 -9.36
CA VAL A 161 11.66 4.61 -9.40
C VAL A 161 11.20 4.76 -10.84
N HIS A 162 10.01 4.27 -11.16
CA HIS A 162 9.47 4.38 -12.51
C HIS A 162 9.18 5.85 -12.85
N TRP A 163 9.59 6.32 -14.02
CA TRP A 163 9.42 7.72 -14.40
C TRP A 163 7.97 8.13 -14.69
N LYS A 164 7.02 7.18 -14.64
CA LYS A 164 5.60 7.44 -14.96
C LYS A 164 4.98 8.46 -14.02
N PHE A 165 5.51 8.57 -12.81
CA PHE A 165 5.04 9.52 -11.80
C PHE A 165 5.56 10.96 -12.03
N LEU A 166 6.58 11.16 -12.88
CA LEU A 166 7.15 12.50 -13.08
C LEU A 166 6.13 13.54 -13.57
N PRO A 167 5.28 13.26 -14.57
CA PRO A 167 4.30 14.24 -15.04
C PRO A 167 3.33 14.69 -13.94
N LEU A 168 3.04 13.83 -12.95
CA LEU A 168 2.16 14.14 -11.82
C LEU A 168 2.81 15.11 -10.81
N LEU A 169 4.14 15.25 -10.85
CA LEU A 169 4.89 16.19 -10.00
C LEU A 169 5.16 17.53 -10.70
N ARG A 170 4.74 17.70 -11.96
CA ARG A 170 5.03 18.91 -12.73
C ARG A 170 4.44 20.15 -12.05
N ASP A 171 3.13 20.13 -11.83
CA ASP A 171 2.44 21.15 -11.05
C ASP A 171 2.49 20.80 -9.56
N PHE A 172 3.21 21.62 -8.80
CA PHE A 172 3.40 21.40 -7.36
C PHE A 172 2.07 21.48 -6.58
N ALA A 173 1.14 22.34 -7.01
CA ALA A 173 -0.17 22.52 -6.37
C ALA A 173 -1.10 21.32 -6.55
N SER A 174 -0.94 20.59 -7.66
CA SER A 174 -1.77 19.42 -7.96
C SER A 174 -1.31 18.14 -7.26
N ILE A 175 -0.08 18.08 -6.72
CA ILE A 175 0.47 16.84 -6.14
C ILE A 175 -0.44 16.28 -5.04
N GLY A 176 -0.93 17.12 -4.14
CA GLY A 176 -1.81 16.70 -3.03
C GLY A 176 -3.25 16.35 -3.45
N GLN A 177 -3.64 16.61 -4.70
CA GLN A 177 -5.01 16.37 -5.20
C GLN A 177 -5.22 14.94 -5.70
N TYR A 178 -4.15 14.17 -5.86
CA TYR A 178 -4.22 12.78 -6.26
C TYR A 178 -4.45 11.87 -5.06
N SER A 179 -5.25 10.82 -5.25
CA SER A 179 -5.42 9.74 -4.29
C SER A 179 -4.21 8.79 -4.32
N TRP A 180 -3.06 9.26 -3.82
CA TRP A 180 -1.85 8.45 -3.68
C TRP A 180 -2.08 7.20 -2.84
N GLY A 181 -3.00 7.26 -1.89
CA GLY A 181 -3.36 6.14 -1.06
C GLY A 181 -4.07 5.02 -1.83
N SER A 182 -5.01 5.35 -2.74
CA SER A 182 -5.66 4.34 -3.59
C SER A 182 -4.67 3.64 -4.52
N ALA A 183 -3.73 4.40 -5.11
CA ALA A 183 -2.65 3.83 -5.91
C ALA A 183 -1.75 2.91 -5.07
N CYS A 184 -1.49 3.25 -3.81
CA CYS A 184 -0.72 2.41 -2.91
C CYS A 184 -1.39 1.03 -2.72
N ILE A 185 -2.70 0.99 -2.47
CA ILE A 185 -3.45 -0.28 -2.36
C ILE A 185 -3.45 -1.04 -3.69
N GLU A 186 -3.66 -0.36 -4.80
CA GLU A 186 -3.64 -0.98 -6.13
C GLU A 186 -2.31 -1.71 -6.38
N HIS A 187 -1.18 -1.04 -6.14
CA HIS A 187 0.14 -1.66 -6.29
C HIS A 187 0.36 -2.80 -5.31
N LEU A 188 -0.20 -2.72 -4.09
CA LEU A 188 -0.16 -3.81 -3.11
C LEU A 188 -0.92 -5.05 -3.62
N TYR A 189 -2.16 -4.87 -4.07
CA TYR A 189 -2.98 -5.95 -4.60
C TYR A 189 -2.30 -6.62 -5.79
N ARG A 190 -1.78 -5.81 -6.72
CA ARG A 190 -1.06 -6.30 -7.87
C ARG A 190 0.21 -7.06 -7.46
N ALA A 191 0.94 -6.58 -6.46
CA ALA A 191 2.13 -7.26 -5.94
C ALA A 191 1.79 -8.62 -5.32
N LEU A 192 0.74 -8.69 -4.50
CA LEU A 192 0.24 -9.94 -3.89
C LEU A 192 -0.29 -10.92 -4.95
N CYS A 193 -1.00 -10.44 -5.98
CA CYS A 193 -1.46 -11.26 -7.10
C CYS A 193 -0.30 -11.83 -7.94
N ARG A 194 0.83 -11.11 -8.03
CA ARG A 194 2.05 -11.63 -8.67
C ARG A 194 2.79 -12.60 -7.75
N ALA A 195 2.82 -12.34 -6.45
CA ALA A 195 3.52 -13.13 -5.44
C ALA A 195 2.88 -14.51 -5.23
N SER A 196 1.55 -14.60 -5.29
CA SER A 196 0.79 -15.86 -5.21
C SER A 196 1.00 -16.81 -6.40
N ARG A 197 1.70 -16.39 -7.46
CA ARG A 197 2.07 -17.26 -8.59
C ARG A 197 3.27 -18.14 -8.20
N PHE A 198 3.18 -19.42 -8.51
CA PHE A 198 4.19 -20.42 -8.13
C PHE A 198 5.62 -20.13 -8.62
N ASP A 199 5.78 -19.37 -9.71
CA ASP A 199 7.06 -19.01 -10.31
C ASP A 199 7.69 -17.74 -9.71
N CYS A 200 6.96 -17.01 -8.85
CA CYS A 200 7.42 -15.77 -8.26
C CYS A 200 8.39 -16.03 -7.09
N LYS A 201 9.59 -15.43 -7.16
CA LYS A 201 10.65 -15.58 -6.13
C LYS A 201 10.88 -14.32 -5.28
N LYS A 202 10.24 -13.21 -5.66
CA LYS A 202 10.43 -11.88 -5.06
C LYS A 202 9.15 -11.08 -5.17
N ILE A 203 8.71 -10.54 -4.03
CA ILE A 203 7.59 -9.60 -3.94
C ILE A 203 8.12 -8.16 -3.99
N ASP A 204 7.36 -7.29 -4.65
CA ASP A 204 7.55 -5.85 -4.75
C ASP A 204 6.38 -5.10 -4.08
N GLY A 205 6.33 -3.78 -4.18
CA GLY A 205 5.20 -2.98 -3.69
C GLY A 205 5.34 -2.49 -2.24
N PRO A 206 4.27 -1.91 -1.67
CA PRO A 206 4.29 -1.21 -0.38
C PRO A 206 4.27 -2.18 0.81
N LEU A 207 5.36 -2.90 1.02
CA LEU A 207 5.44 -3.90 2.11
C LEU A 207 5.36 -3.26 3.50
N THR A 208 5.74 -1.99 3.63
CA THR A 208 5.53 -1.21 4.86
C THR A 208 4.05 -1.10 5.20
N LEU A 209 3.18 -0.91 4.21
CA LEU A 209 1.74 -0.88 4.39
C LEU A 209 1.21 -2.24 4.83
N LEU A 210 1.61 -3.32 4.15
CA LEU A 210 1.17 -4.68 4.47
C LEU A 210 1.55 -5.08 5.90
N LEU A 211 2.80 -4.80 6.30
CA LEU A 211 3.28 -5.10 7.65
C LEU A 211 2.60 -4.23 8.71
N GLY A 212 2.45 -2.93 8.45
CA GLY A 212 1.73 -2.02 9.34
C GLY A 212 0.28 -2.47 9.55
N TRP A 213 -0.40 -2.86 8.47
CA TRP A 213 -1.76 -3.39 8.51
C TRP A 213 -1.83 -4.67 9.33
N ALA A 214 -0.93 -5.63 9.07
CA ALA A 214 -0.91 -6.89 9.80
C ALA A 214 -0.75 -6.66 11.31
N TRP A 215 0.09 -5.70 11.72
CA TRP A 215 0.27 -5.40 13.14
C TRP A 215 -0.91 -4.65 13.77
N ILE A 216 -1.61 -3.79 13.04
CA ILE A 216 -2.83 -3.14 13.52
C ILE A 216 -3.97 -4.16 13.67
N ARG A 217 -4.14 -5.02 12.66
CA ARG A 217 -5.25 -5.96 12.58
C ARG A 217 -5.02 -7.25 13.36
N LEU A 218 -3.76 -7.65 13.54
CA LEU A 218 -3.34 -8.84 14.29
C LEU A 218 -2.27 -8.44 15.33
N PRO A 219 -2.62 -7.72 16.41
CA PRO A 219 -1.65 -7.19 17.37
C PRO A 219 -0.77 -8.25 18.04
N TYR A 220 -1.23 -9.49 18.13
CA TYR A 220 -0.45 -10.59 18.70
C TYR A 220 0.74 -11.02 17.82
N LEU A 221 0.76 -10.63 16.54
CA LEU A 221 1.90 -10.79 15.63
C LEU A 221 2.86 -9.60 15.67
N ALA A 222 2.47 -8.51 16.33
CA ALA A 222 3.27 -7.30 16.38
C ALA A 222 4.51 -7.49 17.27
N PRO A 223 5.64 -6.88 16.90
CA PRO A 223 6.83 -6.84 17.74
C PRO A 223 6.59 -6.08 19.05
N ALA A 224 7.32 -6.42 20.12
CA ALA A 224 7.16 -5.73 21.40
C ALA A 224 7.68 -4.27 21.33
N PRO A 225 6.88 -3.26 21.76
CA PRO A 225 7.31 -1.87 21.77
C PRO A 225 8.44 -1.64 22.78
N ARG A 226 9.56 -1.03 22.35
CA ARG A 226 10.71 -0.77 23.25
C ARG A 226 10.88 0.66 23.74
N GLU A 227 10.33 1.68 23.09
CA GLU A 227 10.43 3.08 23.55
C GLU A 227 9.29 3.95 22.99
N SER A 228 8.87 4.96 23.76
CA SER A 228 7.84 5.92 23.37
C SER A 228 8.43 7.15 22.68
N ARG A 229 8.38 7.19 21.35
CA ARG A 229 8.35 8.46 20.61
C ARG A 229 6.92 8.70 20.13
N SER A 230 6.35 9.84 20.49
CA SER A 230 4.98 10.24 20.14
C SER A 230 4.91 10.70 18.69
N PHE A 231 4.06 10.06 17.88
CA PHE A 231 3.48 10.66 16.68
C PHE A 231 1.99 10.29 16.59
N SER A 232 1.23 11.23 16.03
CA SER A 232 -0.17 11.54 16.34
C SER A 232 -1.14 11.01 15.29
N LEU A 233 -1.00 9.78 14.79
CA LEU A 233 -1.93 9.31 13.75
C LEU A 233 -2.49 7.92 14.01
N ALA A 234 -1.64 6.91 14.05
CA ALA A 234 -1.96 5.64 14.70
C ALA A 234 -1.48 5.75 16.15
N ASN A 235 -2.40 5.84 17.10
CA ASN A 235 -2.06 6.04 18.50
C ASN A 235 -1.23 4.87 19.03
N SER A 236 -0.21 5.20 19.84
CA SER A 236 0.47 4.45 20.90
C SER A 236 0.95 2.99 20.72
N HIS A 237 0.30 2.13 19.92
CA HIS A 237 0.69 0.74 19.68
C HIS A 237 1.72 0.60 18.55
N ILE A 238 1.67 1.48 17.53
CA ILE A 238 2.73 1.66 16.53
C ILE A 238 3.64 2.81 17.00
N LYS A 239 4.08 2.77 18.25
CA LYS A 239 5.29 3.49 18.66
C LYS A 239 6.43 2.86 17.88
N TRP A 240 6.72 3.42 16.71
CA TRP A 240 7.73 2.98 15.77
C TRP A 240 9.01 2.63 16.52
N CYS A 241 9.19 1.35 16.78
CA CYS A 241 10.38 0.83 17.41
C CYS A 241 11.56 1.29 16.55
N ASN A 242 12.65 1.70 17.19
CA ASN A 242 13.94 1.78 16.50
C ASN A 242 14.26 0.39 15.94
N TRP A 243 13.79 0.12 14.72
CA TRP A 243 13.80 -1.19 14.05
C TRP A 243 15.22 -1.61 13.60
N GLU A 244 16.19 -0.78 13.97
CA GLU A 244 17.60 -1.04 13.82
C GLU A 244 18.09 -2.10 14.80
N ARG A 245 17.49 -2.27 16.00
CA ARG A 245 18.00 -3.23 17.01
C ARG A 245 16.91 -3.79 17.94
N GLY A 246 16.77 -5.13 17.96
CA GLY A 246 16.76 -5.81 19.26
C GLY A 246 15.67 -6.82 19.60
N ASP A 247 14.61 -7.03 18.83
CA ASP A 247 13.69 -8.14 19.16
C ASP A 247 14.21 -9.46 18.57
N ARG A 248 14.74 -10.34 19.44
CA ARG A 248 15.28 -11.65 19.02
C ARG A 248 14.13 -12.56 18.59
N VAL A 249 13.02 -12.58 19.31
CA VAL A 249 11.90 -13.51 19.06
C VAL A 249 11.26 -13.24 17.70
N TYR A 250 11.00 -11.97 17.40
CA TYR A 250 10.46 -11.55 16.10
C TYR A 250 11.35 -11.95 14.91
N ARG A 251 12.68 -11.96 15.11
CA ARG A 251 13.65 -12.33 14.08
C ARG A 251 13.73 -13.84 13.81
N TYR A 252 13.32 -14.67 14.78
CA TYR A 252 13.36 -16.14 14.69
C TYR A 252 11.98 -16.78 14.41
N LEU A 253 10.92 -15.98 14.27
CA LEU A 253 9.62 -16.47 13.83
C LEU A 253 9.71 -17.06 12.41
N LYS A 254 9.76 -18.39 12.34
CA LYS A 254 9.70 -19.16 11.09
C LYS A 254 8.30 -19.10 10.47
N LEU A 255 8.24 -19.34 9.16
CA LEU A 255 6.99 -19.41 8.39
C LEU A 255 5.97 -20.38 9.00
N ALA A 256 6.41 -21.56 9.44
CA ALA A 256 5.53 -22.56 10.07
C ALA A 256 4.81 -22.03 11.32
N HIS A 257 5.49 -21.25 12.16
CA HIS A 257 4.90 -20.66 13.35
C HIS A 257 3.80 -19.64 12.98
N LEU A 258 4.04 -18.84 11.94
CA LEU A 258 3.09 -17.84 11.48
C LEU A 258 1.88 -18.48 10.78
N ARG A 259 2.08 -19.54 9.98
CA ARG A 259 0.97 -20.32 9.41
C ARG A 259 0.04 -20.82 10.49
N LYS A 260 0.60 -21.51 11.50
CA LYS A 260 -0.16 -22.01 12.64
C LYS A 260 -0.89 -20.90 13.39
N ALA A 261 -0.21 -19.79 13.68
CA ALA A 261 -0.83 -18.66 14.37
C ALA A 261 -2.01 -18.07 13.58
N LEU A 262 -1.93 -18.05 12.24
CA LEU A 262 -3.03 -17.62 11.38
C LEU A 262 -4.14 -18.66 11.22
N ASP A 263 -3.82 -19.96 11.26
CA ASP A 263 -4.81 -21.06 11.25
C ASP A 263 -5.62 -21.11 12.55
N ASP A 264 -4.97 -20.83 13.69
CA ASP A 264 -5.57 -20.82 15.02
C ASP A 264 -6.30 -19.49 15.34
N LEU A 265 -6.33 -18.54 14.40
CA LEU A 265 -6.87 -17.19 14.61
C LEU A 265 -8.34 -17.24 15.07
N GLN A 266 -8.60 -16.61 16.22
CA GLN A 266 -9.94 -16.50 16.82
C GLN A 266 -10.55 -15.12 16.59
N GLU A 267 -11.89 -15.05 16.64
CA GLU A 267 -12.67 -13.85 16.33
C GLU A 267 -12.23 -12.60 17.12
N GLY A 268 -11.89 -12.76 18.41
CA GLY A 268 -11.48 -11.66 19.29
C GLY A 268 -10.02 -11.23 19.14
N GLN A 269 -9.21 -11.93 18.34
CA GLN A 269 -7.81 -11.60 18.11
C GLN A 269 -7.60 -10.71 16.87
N PHE A 270 -8.62 -10.62 16.00
CA PHE A 270 -8.59 -9.73 14.84
C PHE A 270 -9.30 -8.41 15.15
N VAL A 271 -8.62 -7.30 14.89
CA VAL A 271 -9.18 -5.95 15.06
C VAL A 271 -9.96 -5.55 13.80
N TRP A 272 -11.28 -5.74 13.83
CA TRP A 272 -12.16 -5.45 12.70
C TRP A 272 -12.29 -3.97 12.41
N VAL A 273 -12.52 -3.13 13.41
CA VAL A 273 -12.68 -1.68 13.23
C VAL A 273 -11.54 -0.98 13.95
N SER A 274 -10.61 -0.40 13.20
CA SER A 274 -9.40 0.25 13.74
C SER A 274 -9.71 1.53 14.51
N SER A 275 -10.74 2.25 14.10
CA SER A 275 -11.20 3.50 14.72
C SER A 275 -12.02 3.30 16.02
N ALA A 276 -12.48 2.08 16.31
CA ALA A 276 -13.35 1.79 17.46
C ALA A 276 -12.61 1.21 18.69
N VAL A 277 -11.33 0.86 18.54
CA VAL A 277 -10.51 0.34 19.65
C VAL A 277 -9.71 1.49 20.27
N ASP A 278 -9.43 1.42 21.57
CA ASP A 278 -8.52 2.29 22.37
C ASP A 278 -7.11 2.55 21.74
N CYS A 279 -6.87 2.03 20.53
CA CYS A 279 -5.74 2.28 19.65
C CYS A 279 -5.80 3.62 18.90
N VAL A 280 -6.92 4.36 18.90
CA VAL A 280 -7.05 5.66 18.23
C VAL A 280 -7.83 6.63 19.13
N ASP A 281 -7.14 7.61 19.72
CA ASP A 281 -7.81 8.74 20.37
C ASP A 281 -8.33 9.60 19.22
N THR A 282 -9.65 9.67 19.09
CA THR A 282 -10.34 10.41 18.04
C THR A 282 -10.00 11.90 18.04
N ASN A 283 -9.42 12.43 19.12
CA ASN A 283 -8.91 13.81 19.17
C ASN A 283 -7.50 13.97 18.55
N ILE A 284 -6.87 12.89 18.10
CA ILE A 284 -5.47 12.85 17.65
C ILE A 284 -5.35 12.69 16.13
N ILE A 285 -6.37 12.18 15.42
CA ILE A 285 -6.34 12.11 13.95
C ILE A 285 -6.35 13.55 13.39
N PRO A 286 -5.29 13.99 12.69
CA PRO A 286 -5.22 15.28 12.02
C PRO A 286 -6.40 15.51 11.07
N ALA A 287 -6.90 16.73 11.05
CA ALA A 287 -8.05 17.13 10.23
C ALA A 287 -7.84 16.84 8.73
N ASP A 288 -6.59 16.87 8.24
CA ASP A 288 -6.23 16.52 6.85
C ASP A 288 -6.58 15.07 6.49
N ILE A 289 -6.57 14.16 7.45
CA ILE A 289 -6.91 12.74 7.22
C ILE A 289 -8.42 12.53 7.28
N TYR A 290 -9.10 13.23 8.20
CA TYR A 290 -10.56 13.18 8.37
C TYR A 290 -11.33 13.55 7.09
N MET A 291 -10.77 14.43 6.26
CA MET A 291 -11.40 14.86 5.02
C MET A 291 -11.65 13.72 4.02
N HIS A 292 -10.98 12.57 4.18
CA HIS A 292 -11.06 11.46 3.24
C HIS A 292 -11.94 10.28 3.71
N LEU A 293 -12.53 10.35 4.92
CA LEU A 293 -13.33 9.26 5.51
C LEU A 293 -14.47 8.77 4.62
N VAL A 294 -15.11 9.70 3.89
CA VAL A 294 -16.35 9.46 3.18
C VAL A 294 -16.24 8.37 2.11
N VAL A 295 -15.04 8.12 1.57
CA VAL A 295 -14.82 7.13 0.50
C VAL A 295 -14.20 5.81 0.99
N TRP A 296 -13.87 5.67 2.27
CA TRP A 296 -13.10 4.51 2.75
C TRP A 296 -13.81 3.18 2.57
N SER A 297 -15.14 3.17 2.68
CA SER A 297 -15.95 1.99 2.44
C SER A 297 -16.43 1.85 0.99
N ALA A 298 -15.97 2.69 0.04
CA ALA A 298 -16.45 2.64 -1.33
C ALA A 298 -16.01 1.34 -2.06
N THR A 299 -16.97 0.66 -2.70
CA THR A 299 -16.70 -0.50 -3.56
C THR A 299 -16.38 -0.03 -4.98
N VAL A 300 -15.09 0.13 -5.31
CA VAL A 300 -14.66 0.87 -6.52
C VAL A 300 -13.38 0.30 -7.14
N PRO A 301 -13.08 0.61 -8.42
CA PRO A 301 -11.78 0.30 -9.00
C PRO A 301 -10.73 1.28 -8.47
N LEU A 302 -9.58 0.76 -8.04
CA LEU A 302 -8.38 1.52 -7.75
C LEU A 302 -7.60 1.67 -9.06
N VAL A 303 -7.18 2.89 -9.36
CA VAL A 303 -6.60 3.25 -10.67
C VAL A 303 -5.21 3.86 -10.50
N SER A 304 -4.21 3.19 -11.06
CA SER A 304 -2.84 3.70 -11.17
C SER A 304 -2.25 3.47 -12.57
N PHE A 305 -2.36 4.45 -13.47
CA PHE A 305 -1.91 4.31 -14.87
C PHE A 305 -2.51 3.07 -15.58
N GLU A 306 -1.68 2.09 -15.94
CA GLU A 306 -2.07 0.82 -16.59
C GLU A 306 -2.76 -0.18 -15.68
N CYS A 307 -2.76 0.14 -14.39
CA CYS A 307 -2.88 -0.80 -13.31
C CYS A 307 -4.24 -0.54 -12.66
N ILE A 308 -5.14 -1.52 -12.83
CA ILE A 308 -6.52 -1.48 -12.34
C ILE A 308 -6.70 -2.68 -11.41
N GLU A 309 -7.18 -2.42 -10.20
CA GLU A 309 -7.60 -3.46 -9.25
C GLU A 309 -8.93 -3.11 -8.60
N TRP A 310 -9.71 -4.13 -8.23
CA TRP A 310 -11.05 -3.94 -7.64
C TRP A 310 -10.98 -3.90 -6.11
N HIS A 311 -11.42 -2.80 -5.49
CA HIS A 311 -11.57 -2.68 -4.05
C HIS A 311 -12.97 -3.14 -3.62
N ALA A 312 -13.06 -4.40 -3.17
CA ALA A 312 -14.33 -5.09 -2.94
C ALA A 312 -14.86 -4.96 -1.52
N THR A 313 -15.07 -3.73 -1.04
CA THR A 313 -15.48 -3.46 0.36
C THR A 313 -16.77 -4.16 0.79
N ASP A 314 -17.66 -4.47 -0.15
CA ASP A 314 -18.87 -5.27 0.05
C ASP A 314 -18.62 -6.70 0.56
N ARG A 315 -17.38 -7.19 0.45
CA ARG A 315 -16.96 -8.55 0.85
C ARG A 315 -16.27 -8.63 2.21
N PHE A 316 -15.88 -7.49 2.77
CA PHE A 316 -15.23 -7.37 4.09
C PHE A 316 -15.83 -6.20 4.88
N ARG A 317 -17.15 -6.07 4.82
CA ARG A 317 -17.95 -4.99 5.43
C ARG A 317 -17.73 -4.85 6.93
N ARG A 318 -17.35 -5.95 7.60
CA ARG A 318 -17.00 -5.99 9.02
C ARG A 318 -15.90 -5.01 9.40
N GLN A 319 -15.01 -4.68 8.45
CA GLN A 319 -13.94 -3.72 8.71
C GLN A 319 -14.42 -2.27 8.83
N PHE A 320 -15.65 -2.00 8.41
CA PHE A 320 -16.31 -0.70 8.47
C PHE A 320 -17.52 -0.72 9.41
N ASP A 321 -17.50 -1.61 10.40
CA ASP A 321 -18.56 -1.79 11.41
C ASP A 321 -19.92 -2.25 10.87
N PHE A 322 -19.97 -2.73 9.62
CA PHE A 322 -21.20 -3.24 9.03
C PHE A 322 -21.33 -4.76 9.20
N VAL A 323 -22.58 -5.23 9.24
CA VAL A 323 -22.88 -6.66 9.18
C VAL A 323 -22.50 -7.25 7.82
N GLN A 324 -21.75 -8.35 7.83
CA GLN A 324 -21.38 -9.07 6.61
C GLN A 324 -22.45 -10.06 6.21
N GLY A 325 -23.00 -9.87 5.01
CA GLY A 325 -23.84 -10.87 4.33
C GLY A 325 -23.03 -11.76 3.39
N VAL A 326 -23.71 -12.73 2.77
CA VAL A 326 -23.13 -13.52 1.68
C VAL A 326 -22.86 -12.60 0.48
N PRO A 327 -21.60 -12.46 0.03
CA PRO A 327 -21.27 -11.54 -1.05
C PRO A 327 -21.82 -12.03 -2.40
N HIS A 328 -22.07 -11.08 -3.30
CA HIS A 328 -22.47 -11.36 -4.68
C HIS A 328 -21.35 -12.01 -5.50
N GLN A 329 -21.55 -12.19 -6.81
CA GLN A 329 -20.50 -12.73 -7.69
C GLN A 329 -19.29 -11.78 -7.79
N GLU A 330 -18.11 -12.37 -7.95
CA GLU A 330 -16.82 -11.68 -8.03
C GLU A 330 -16.76 -10.81 -9.29
N ARG A 331 -16.20 -9.60 -9.16
CA ARG A 331 -16.04 -8.69 -10.29
C ARG A 331 -14.88 -9.19 -11.15
N ASN A 332 -15.17 -9.54 -12.40
CA ASN A 332 -14.13 -9.87 -13.35
C ASN A 332 -13.52 -8.57 -13.92
N LEU A 333 -12.20 -8.44 -13.84
CA LEU A 333 -11.44 -7.31 -14.40
C LEU A 333 -10.92 -7.58 -15.81
N ASP A 334 -11.17 -8.77 -16.36
CA ASP A 334 -10.74 -9.23 -17.68
C ASP A 334 -9.25 -8.93 -17.94
N LYS A 335 -8.95 -8.22 -19.04
CA LYS A 335 -7.59 -7.90 -19.46
C LYS A 335 -6.94 -6.82 -18.60
N ALA A 336 -7.70 -6.01 -17.85
CA ALA A 336 -7.18 -4.88 -17.09
C ALA A 336 -6.27 -5.32 -15.91
N HIS A 337 -6.61 -6.45 -15.27
CA HIS A 337 -5.76 -7.03 -14.22
C HIS A 337 -4.40 -7.50 -14.75
N GLY A 338 -4.34 -7.94 -16.01
CA GLY A 338 -3.13 -8.44 -16.64
C GLY A 338 -2.26 -7.36 -17.31
N GLU A 339 -2.71 -6.12 -17.34
CA GLU A 339 -2.06 -5.08 -18.14
C GLU A 339 -0.78 -4.57 -17.45
N VAL A 340 0.32 -4.51 -18.22
CA VAL A 340 1.64 -4.11 -17.75
C VAL A 340 2.22 -3.04 -18.67
N LEU A 341 2.90 -2.04 -18.10
CA LEU A 341 3.68 -1.08 -18.87
C LEU A 341 4.96 -1.72 -19.41
N THR A 342 4.92 -2.13 -20.67
CA THR A 342 6.10 -2.56 -21.43
C THR A 342 6.67 -1.38 -22.23
N GLY A 343 7.65 -0.70 -21.65
CA GLY A 343 8.33 0.43 -22.31
C GLY A 343 7.47 1.70 -22.46
N PRO A 344 7.98 2.71 -23.18
CA PRO A 344 7.27 3.97 -23.40
C PRO A 344 6.05 3.76 -24.33
N LYS A 345 4.82 4.09 -23.87
CA LYS A 345 3.58 3.88 -24.65
C LYS A 345 2.98 5.13 -25.28
N ASN A 346 3.50 6.35 -24.98
CA ASN A 346 2.92 7.62 -25.43
C ASN A 346 1.38 7.69 -25.24
N LEU A 347 0.90 7.21 -24.10
CA LEU A 347 -0.52 7.02 -23.85
C LEU A 347 -0.93 7.84 -22.62
N ASN A 348 -2.02 8.60 -22.77
CA ASN A 348 -2.71 9.19 -21.64
C ASN A 348 -3.75 8.19 -21.13
N TRP A 349 -3.45 7.57 -19.98
CA TRP A 349 -4.32 6.56 -19.37
C TRP A 349 -5.62 7.15 -18.81
N ASP A 350 -5.63 8.45 -18.49
CA ASP A 350 -6.84 9.15 -18.05
C ASP A 350 -7.93 9.17 -19.13
N THR A 351 -7.52 9.36 -20.39
CA THR A 351 -8.42 9.48 -21.55
C THR A 351 -8.40 8.26 -22.45
N ALA A 352 -7.63 7.23 -22.13
CA ALA A 352 -7.54 6.02 -22.94
C ALA A 352 -8.88 5.29 -22.91
N THR A 353 -9.42 4.91 -24.07
CA THR A 353 -10.74 4.26 -24.18
C THR A 353 -10.84 2.97 -23.37
N THR A 354 -9.73 2.26 -23.16
CA THR A 354 -9.67 1.05 -22.34
C THR A 354 -9.76 1.32 -20.83
N HIS A 355 -9.42 2.54 -20.37
CA HIS A 355 -9.31 2.91 -18.96
C HIS A 355 -10.36 3.93 -18.51
N LEU A 356 -10.91 4.69 -19.45
CA LEU A 356 -11.90 5.74 -19.19
C LEU A 356 -13.09 5.22 -18.36
N PHE A 357 -13.56 4.00 -18.64
CA PHE A 357 -14.61 3.37 -17.85
C PHE A 357 -14.24 3.25 -16.35
N TRP A 358 -13.03 2.79 -16.05
CA TRP A 358 -12.55 2.64 -14.67
C TRP A 358 -12.32 3.99 -13.99
N VAL A 359 -11.76 4.95 -14.72
CA VAL A 359 -11.59 6.34 -14.24
C VAL A 359 -12.95 6.95 -13.90
N MET A 360 -13.96 6.80 -14.76
CA MET A 360 -15.32 7.29 -14.48
C MET A 360 -15.96 6.63 -13.26
N GLN A 361 -15.76 5.32 -13.06
CA GLN A 361 -16.24 4.62 -11.87
C GLN A 361 -15.56 5.13 -10.59
N TRP A 362 -14.24 5.36 -10.62
CA TRP A 362 -13.52 6.00 -9.50
C TRP A 362 -14.03 7.43 -9.24
N THR A 363 -14.27 8.22 -10.29
CA THR A 363 -14.83 9.57 -10.15
C THR A 363 -16.22 9.54 -9.48
N ASN A 364 -17.02 8.50 -9.74
CA ASN A 364 -18.33 8.29 -9.13
C ASN A 364 -18.31 7.53 -7.78
N ARG A 365 -17.14 7.35 -7.16
CA ARG A 365 -16.96 6.54 -5.93
C ARG A 365 -17.91 6.86 -4.78
N TYR A 366 -18.33 8.10 -4.61
CA TYR A 366 -19.24 8.51 -3.53
C TYR A 366 -20.60 7.80 -3.60
N ASN A 367 -21.04 7.37 -4.80
CA ASN A 367 -22.28 6.60 -4.98
C ASN A 367 -22.12 5.10 -4.68
N HIS A 368 -20.88 4.66 -4.44
CA HIS A 368 -20.53 3.26 -4.18
C HIS A 368 -20.03 3.03 -2.75
N VAL A 369 -20.17 4.04 -1.88
CA VAL A 369 -19.95 3.94 -0.43
C VAL A 369 -20.98 2.97 0.15
N LEU A 370 -20.54 2.08 1.05
CA LEU A 370 -21.44 1.13 1.69
C LEU A 370 -22.51 1.85 2.51
N THR A 371 -23.76 1.43 2.36
CA THR A 371 -24.90 1.91 3.12
C THR A 371 -25.52 0.78 3.95
N GLU A 372 -26.11 1.11 5.09
CA GLU A 372 -26.82 0.13 5.92
C GLU A 372 -28.22 -0.16 5.38
N LEU A 373 -28.61 -1.43 5.44
CA LEU A 373 -30.01 -1.81 5.55
C LEU A 373 -30.27 -2.15 7.02
N PRO A 374 -31.31 -1.60 7.67
CA PRO A 374 -31.62 -1.91 9.06
C PRO A 374 -32.05 -3.38 9.16
N MET A 375 -31.19 -4.26 9.70
CA MET A 375 -31.50 -5.66 9.99
C MET A 375 -30.86 -6.10 11.30
N ALA A 376 -31.50 -7.06 11.98
CA ALA A 376 -31.03 -7.57 13.28
C ALA A 376 -29.60 -8.15 13.15
N PRO A 377 -28.60 -7.63 13.90
CA PRO A 377 -27.18 -7.84 13.60
C PRO A 377 -26.65 -9.28 13.72
N GLN A 378 -27.34 -10.16 14.45
CA GLN A 378 -26.82 -11.52 14.73
C GLN A 378 -27.12 -12.53 13.60
N HIS A 379 -28.31 -12.50 12.99
CA HIS A 379 -28.74 -13.52 12.02
C HIS A 379 -27.96 -13.52 10.68
N PRO A 380 -27.58 -12.36 10.09
CA PRO A 380 -26.84 -12.36 8.82
C PRO A 380 -25.40 -12.87 8.96
N LEU A 381 -24.78 -12.72 10.14
CA LEU A 381 -23.40 -13.17 10.38
C LEU A 381 -23.30 -14.70 10.44
N ASP A 382 -24.29 -15.38 11.01
CA ASP A 382 -24.31 -16.85 11.08
C ASP A 382 -24.45 -17.48 9.68
N ILE A 383 -25.31 -16.92 8.84
CA ILE A 383 -25.45 -17.34 7.43
C ILE A 383 -24.13 -17.15 6.68
N TYR A 384 -23.50 -15.98 6.85
CA TYR A 384 -22.20 -15.71 6.25
C TYR A 384 -21.13 -16.71 6.70
N ARG A 385 -21.02 -16.96 8.01
CA ARG A 385 -20.03 -17.91 8.56
C ARG A 385 -20.25 -19.31 8.03
N TYR A 386 -21.50 -19.80 8.01
CA TYR A 386 -21.82 -21.11 7.45
C TYR A 386 -21.43 -21.20 5.97
N TRP A 387 -21.80 -20.21 5.16
CA TRP A 387 -21.42 -20.12 3.76
C TRP A 387 -19.90 -20.09 3.58
N TYR A 388 -19.20 -19.29 4.39
CA TYR A 388 -17.76 -19.08 4.29
C TYR A 388 -16.99 -20.37 4.61
N HIS A 389 -17.33 -21.04 5.71
CA HIS A 389 -16.71 -22.33 6.07
C HIS A 389 -17.05 -23.43 5.08
N SER A 390 -18.29 -23.46 4.58
CA SER A 390 -18.69 -24.45 3.57
C SER A 390 -17.94 -24.27 2.24
N LYS A 391 -17.67 -23.02 1.84
CA LYS A 391 -17.02 -22.71 0.57
C LYS A 391 -15.49 -22.77 0.65
N TYR A 392 -14.90 -22.38 1.77
CA TYR A 392 -13.45 -22.18 1.88
C TYR A 392 -12.78 -22.94 3.02
N GLY A 393 -13.53 -23.59 3.92
CA GLY A 393 -13.01 -24.19 5.16
C GLY A 393 -11.80 -25.11 4.98
N TYR A 394 -11.79 -25.94 3.93
CA TYR A 394 -10.66 -26.83 3.60
C TYR A 394 -9.37 -26.10 3.20
N HIS A 395 -9.48 -24.85 2.74
CA HIS A 395 -8.36 -24.01 2.32
C HIS A 395 -7.88 -23.05 3.41
N LEU A 396 -8.53 -23.03 4.57
CA LEU A 396 -8.20 -22.10 5.67
C LEU A 396 -7.15 -22.66 6.63
N ASN A 397 -6.88 -23.97 6.62
CA ASN A 397 -5.84 -24.59 7.45
C ASN A 397 -4.63 -24.99 6.59
N LEU A 398 -3.59 -24.17 6.61
CA LEU A 398 -2.40 -24.32 5.75
C LEU A 398 -1.23 -25.02 6.47
N SER A 399 -1.21 -25.03 7.80
CA SER A 399 -0.15 -25.68 8.58
C SER A 399 -0.09 -27.19 8.37
N ASP A 400 -1.23 -27.83 8.10
CA ASP A 400 -1.32 -29.27 7.85
C ASP A 400 -0.98 -29.69 6.40
N LEU A 401 -0.98 -28.74 5.46
CA LEU A 401 -0.85 -29.02 4.03
C LEU A 401 0.59 -28.94 3.49
N VAL A 402 1.52 -28.35 4.24
CA VAL A 402 2.90 -28.15 3.77
C VAL A 402 3.87 -28.92 4.65
N VAL A 403 4.40 -30.03 4.12
CA VAL A 403 5.55 -30.74 4.71
C VAL A 403 6.70 -29.74 4.88
N GLN A 404 7.30 -29.73 6.07
CA GLN A 404 8.42 -28.86 6.44
C GLN A 404 9.50 -28.85 5.33
N GLU A 405 9.58 -27.77 4.56
CA GLU A 405 10.77 -27.45 3.75
C GLU A 405 11.89 -26.95 4.68
N ASP A 406 12.29 -27.77 5.65
CA ASP A 406 13.58 -27.64 6.33
C ASP A 406 14.57 -28.52 5.55
N VAL A 407 15.05 -28.02 4.40
CA VAL A 407 16.33 -28.45 3.83
C VAL A 407 17.12 -27.19 3.49
N GLU A 408 17.70 -26.58 4.53
CA GLU A 408 18.91 -25.79 4.36
C GLU A 408 20.01 -26.75 3.88
N GLY A 409 20.32 -26.69 2.58
CA GLY A 409 21.57 -27.24 2.05
C GLY A 409 22.72 -26.33 2.49
N ASN A 410 23.68 -26.95 3.19
CA ASN A 410 24.96 -26.38 3.64
C ASN A 410 25.67 -25.46 2.63
#